data_AF-A0AA86PUM7-F1
#
_entry.id   AF-A0AA86PUM7-F1
#
_cell.length_a   1.000
_cell.length_b   1.000
_cell.length_c   1.000
_cell.angle_alpha   90.00
_cell.angle_beta   90.00
_cell.angle_gamma   90.00
#
_symmetry.space_group_name_H-M   'P 1'
#
loop_
_entity.id
_entity.type
_entity.pdbx_description
1 polymer ?
#
loop_
_entity_poly.entity_id
_entity_poly.type
_entity_poly.pdbx_seq_one_letter_code
_entity_poly.pdbx_strand_id
1 'polypeptide(L)'
;MNQNTKWSPQDRELIYNLVKNAPGKPDWAQIATNFPGKSAKQCYDCYTLLYTCSGLQKRYEKWTAEEEYKLFEFIANKGINWAKLQKELFQNRSISQLKNKYRTINQKRKNENKCDYVQEIKSNTNNGTTEMDEPDNQDDIVQILKKIL
;
A
#
# COMPACT_ATOMS: atom_id res chain seq x y z
N MET A 1 26.19 -1.16 -13.15
CA MET A 1 25.99 -1.27 -11.69
C MET A 1 24.54 -0.93 -11.39
N ASN A 2 23.77 -1.92 -10.93
CA ASN A 2 22.33 -1.80 -10.73
C ASN A 2 22.07 -1.00 -9.44
N GLN A 3 21.91 0.32 -9.58
CA GLN A 3 21.69 1.21 -8.45
C GLN A 3 20.29 0.97 -7.89
N ASN A 4 20.20 0.28 -6.76
CA ASN A 4 18.97 -0.05 -6.08
C ASN A 4 18.11 1.21 -5.91
N THR A 5 17.02 1.30 -6.69
CA THR A 5 16.26 2.53 -6.98
C THR A 5 15.32 2.96 -5.86
N LYS A 6 15.22 2.19 -4.77
CA LYS A 6 14.25 2.41 -3.70
C LYS A 6 14.95 2.86 -2.41
N TRP A 7 14.73 4.11 -2.02
CA TRP A 7 15.12 4.63 -0.71
C TRP A 7 14.43 3.85 0.41
N SER A 8 15.19 3.29 1.36
CA SER A 8 14.62 2.62 2.53
C SER A 8 14.05 3.65 3.52
N PRO A 9 13.14 3.27 4.43
CA PRO A 9 12.68 4.15 5.50
C PRO A 9 13.84 4.71 6.34
N GLN A 10 14.83 3.87 6.64
CA GLN A 10 16.03 4.24 7.40
C GLN A 10 16.86 5.28 6.66
N ASP A 11 17.05 5.10 5.35
CA ASP A 11 17.81 6.09 4.56
C ASP A 11 17.12 7.45 4.55
N ARG A 12 15.79 7.47 4.47
CA ARG A 12 15.00 8.71 4.45
C ARG A 12 15.08 9.44 5.78
N GLU A 13 14.94 8.69 6.87
CA GLU A 13 15.11 9.22 8.22
C GLU A 13 16.52 9.77 8.44
N LEU A 14 17.54 9.07 7.94
CA LEU A 14 18.92 9.54 7.98
C LEU A 14 19.10 10.83 7.18
N ILE A 15 18.57 10.92 5.95
CA ILE A 15 18.60 12.17 5.15
C ILE A 15 17.94 13.31 5.93
N TYR A 16 16.77 13.07 6.52
CA TYR A 16 16.05 14.08 7.30
C TYR A 16 16.87 14.58 8.48
N ASN A 17 17.45 13.65 9.25
CA ASN A 17 18.25 13.98 10.43
C ASN A 17 19.52 14.74 10.05
N LEU A 18 20.21 14.34 8.98
CA LEU A 18 21.40 15.03 8.49
C LEU A 18 21.09 16.47 8.05
N VAL A 19 19.96 16.67 7.35
CA VAL A 19 19.52 18.01 6.93
C VAL A 19 19.09 18.86 8.14
N LYS A 20 18.35 18.27 9.08
CA LYS A 20 17.87 18.96 10.28
C LYS A 20 19.00 19.40 11.21
N ASN A 21 20.06 18.60 11.30
CA ASN A 21 21.22 18.84 12.16
C ASN A 21 22.32 19.67 11.48
N ALA A 22 22.19 19.99 10.19
CA ALA A 22 23.19 20.78 9.47
C ALA A 22 23.15 22.25 9.94
N PRO A 23 24.30 22.86 10.27
CA PRO A 23 24.36 24.29 10.53
C PRO A 23 24.18 25.08 9.22
N GLY A 24 22.98 25.64 9.01
CA GLY A 24 22.67 26.46 7.84
C GLY A 24 22.22 25.65 6.62
N LYS A 25 22.74 25.98 5.43
CA LYS A 25 22.30 25.35 4.18
C LYS A 25 22.84 23.91 4.10
N PRO A 26 22.01 22.90 3.77
CA PRO A 26 22.47 21.52 3.69
C PRO A 26 23.52 21.33 2.60
N ASP A 27 24.67 20.73 2.97
CA ASP A 27 25.66 20.28 2.01
C ASP A 27 25.29 18.87 1.51
N TRP A 28 24.69 18.82 0.32
CA TRP A 28 24.25 17.56 -0.30
C TRP A 28 25.41 16.63 -0.70
N ALA A 29 26.60 17.18 -0.98
CA ALA A 29 27.76 16.37 -1.29
C ALA A 29 28.25 15.64 -0.03
N GLN A 30 28.30 16.36 1.10
CA GLN A 30 28.60 15.76 2.39
C GLN A 30 27.53 14.75 2.81
N ILE A 31 26.24 15.07 2.66
CA ILE A 31 25.14 14.15 3.00
C ILE A 31 25.25 12.86 2.20
N ALA A 32 25.57 12.93 0.89
CA ALA A 32 25.69 11.77 0.01
C ALA A 32 26.76 10.76 0.44
N THR A 33 27.78 11.18 1.20
CA THR A 33 28.80 10.26 1.73
C THR A 33 28.23 9.18 2.65
N ASN A 34 27.05 9.42 3.24
CA ASN A 34 26.34 8.47 4.09
C ASN A 34 25.55 7.41 3.29
N PHE A 35 25.46 7.55 1.96
CA PHE A 35 24.63 6.72 1.10
C PHE A 35 25.44 6.11 -0.05
N PRO A 36 26.07 4.95 0.15
CA PRO A 36 26.86 4.29 -0.89
C PRO A 36 26.04 4.06 -2.17
N GLY A 37 26.54 4.54 -3.30
CA GLY A 37 25.86 4.44 -4.59
C GLY A 37 24.75 5.48 -4.85
N LYS A 38 24.58 6.46 -3.96
CA LYS A 38 23.68 7.61 -4.17
C LYS A 38 24.48 8.89 -4.39
N SER A 39 24.02 9.71 -5.32
CA SER A 39 24.56 11.03 -5.60
C SER A 39 23.91 12.11 -4.73
N ALA A 40 24.61 13.24 -4.55
CA ALA A 40 24.08 14.44 -3.88
C ALA A 40 22.72 14.86 -4.44
N LYS A 41 22.55 14.82 -5.77
CA LYS A 41 21.27 15.12 -6.42
C LYS A 41 20.17 14.16 -6.00
N GLN A 42 20.45 12.87 -5.89
CA GLN A 42 19.46 11.89 -5.43
C GLN A 42 19.08 12.13 -3.96
N CYS A 43 20.02 12.54 -3.10
CA CYS A 43 19.73 12.90 -1.71
C CYS A 43 18.84 14.14 -1.61
N TYR A 44 19.13 15.18 -2.39
CA TYR A 44 18.30 16.38 -2.49
C TYR A 44 16.90 16.05 -3.01
N ASP A 45 16.80 15.36 -4.15
CA ASP A 45 15.52 14.99 -4.75
C ASP A 45 14.69 14.14 -3.77
N CYS A 46 15.33 13.22 -3.02
CA CYS A 46 14.69 12.44 -1.96
C CYS A 46 14.15 13.32 -0.84
N TYR A 47 14.98 14.22 -0.28
CA TYR A 47 14.59 15.12 0.80
C TYR A 47 13.42 16.01 0.36
N THR A 48 13.51 16.61 -0.82
CA THR A 48 12.47 17.50 -1.36
C THR A 48 11.14 16.78 -1.55
N LEU A 49 11.18 15.57 -2.13
CA LEU A 49 9.99 14.75 -2.32
C LEU A 49 9.37 14.26 -1.00
N LEU A 50 10.12 14.18 0.09
CA LEU A 50 9.62 13.59 1.34
C LEU A 50 9.24 14.63 2.39
N TYR A 51 10.00 15.72 2.50
CA TYR A 51 9.95 16.61 3.66
C TYR A 51 9.62 18.06 3.30
N THR A 52 9.82 18.49 2.05
CA THR A 52 9.54 19.88 1.63
C THR A 52 8.20 20.00 0.90
N CYS A 53 7.81 18.98 0.13
CA CYS A 53 6.48 18.89 -0.45
C CYS A 53 5.52 18.20 0.54
N SER A 54 4.80 19.00 1.34
CA SER A 54 3.92 18.56 2.44
C SER A 54 2.85 17.51 2.09
N GLY A 55 2.54 17.28 0.81
CA GLY A 55 1.64 16.22 0.35
C GLY A 55 2.31 14.89 0.00
N LEU A 56 3.62 14.89 -0.32
CA LEU A 56 4.30 13.70 -0.82
C LEU A 56 4.84 12.79 0.28
N GLN A 57 4.98 13.27 1.52
CA GLN A 57 5.34 12.42 2.66
C GLN A 57 4.33 11.27 2.83
N LYS A 58 3.03 11.62 2.82
CA LYS A 58 1.92 10.66 2.90
C LYS A 58 1.91 9.66 1.76
N ARG A 59 2.51 9.98 0.61
CA ARG A 59 2.69 9.00 -0.49
C ARG A 59 3.44 7.77 0.00
N TYR A 60 4.43 7.94 0.87
CA TYR A 60 5.34 6.87 1.27
C TYR A 60 5.05 6.25 2.63
N GLU A 61 4.08 6.80 3.37
CA GLU A 61 3.62 6.25 4.63
C GLU A 61 2.89 4.92 4.42
N LYS A 62 2.92 4.07 5.45
CA LYS A 62 2.11 2.85 5.49
C LYS A 62 0.63 3.25 5.40
N TRP A 63 -0.18 2.35 4.84
CA TRP A 63 -1.62 2.54 4.83
C TRP A 63 -2.17 2.33 6.23
N THR A 64 -3.04 3.22 6.69
CA THR A 64 -3.74 3.05 7.97
C THR A 64 -5.07 2.32 7.76
N ALA A 65 -5.63 1.74 8.83
CA ALA A 65 -6.91 1.06 8.77
C ALA A 65 -8.05 2.00 8.35
N GLU A 66 -7.98 3.27 8.77
CA GLU A 66 -8.94 4.30 8.39
C GLU A 66 -8.84 4.66 6.90
N GLU A 67 -7.63 4.73 6.35
CA GLU A 67 -7.42 4.93 4.91
C GLU A 67 -7.96 3.74 4.11
N GLU A 68 -7.75 2.51 4.60
CA GLU A 68 -8.29 1.30 3.97
C GLU A 68 -9.82 1.28 4.00
N TYR A 69 -10.42 1.62 5.14
CA TYR A 69 -11.87 1.72 5.28
C TYR A 69 -12.46 2.74 4.28
N LYS A 70 -11.91 3.95 4.23
CA LYS A 70 -12.36 5.00 3.29
C LYS A 70 -12.23 4.58 1.83
N LEU A 71 -11.18 3.84 1.49
CA LEU A 71 -10.98 3.28 0.15
C LEU A 71 -12.12 2.34 -0.24
N PHE A 72 -12.51 1.42 0.65
CA PHE A 72 -13.59 0.47 0.38
C PHE A 72 -14.97 1.10 0.44
N GLU A 73 -15.24 1.94 1.42
CA GLU A 73 -16.51 2.65 1.57
C GLU A 73 -16.83 3.46 0.31
N PHE A 74 -15.83 4.19 -0.22
CA PHE A 74 -16.01 4.93 -1.47
C PHE A 74 -16.32 4.00 -2.64
N ILE A 75 -15.58 2.90 -2.79
CA ILE A 75 -15.77 1.95 -3.90
C ILE A 75 -17.12 1.25 -3.79
N ALA A 76 -17.57 0.91 -2.59
CA ALA A 76 -18.87 0.28 -2.35
C ALA A 76 -20.02 1.24 -2.71
N ASN A 77 -19.91 2.52 -2.34
CA ASN A 77 -20.97 3.50 -2.54
C ASN A 77 -21.01 4.09 -3.96
N LYS A 78 -19.84 4.33 -4.57
CA LYS A 78 -19.73 5.08 -5.85
C LYS A 78 -19.15 4.26 -7.00
N GLY A 79 -18.80 3.00 -6.76
CA GLY A 79 -18.09 2.15 -7.72
C GLY A 79 -16.61 2.51 -7.88
N ILE A 80 -15.92 1.77 -8.75
CA ILE A 80 -14.48 1.94 -8.98
C ILE A 80 -14.23 3.14 -9.90
N ASN A 81 -13.99 4.31 -9.30
CA ASN A 81 -13.50 5.49 -10.00
C ASN A 81 -12.26 6.06 -9.31
N TRP A 82 -11.09 5.63 -9.78
CA TRP A 82 -9.80 5.96 -9.16
C TRP A 82 -9.48 7.46 -9.16
N ALA A 83 -9.81 8.17 -10.24
CA ALA A 83 -9.53 9.59 -10.36
C ALA A 83 -10.39 10.42 -9.39
N LYS A 84 -11.69 10.08 -9.29
CA LYS A 84 -12.62 10.71 -8.37
C LYS A 84 -12.25 10.42 -6.90
N LEU A 85 -11.94 9.16 -6.60
CA LEU A 85 -11.46 8.72 -5.29
C LEU A 85 -10.19 9.48 -4.85
N GLN A 86 -9.20 9.60 -5.76
CA GLN A 86 -7.98 10.34 -5.48
C GLN A 86 -8.28 11.82 -5.17
N LYS A 87 -9.09 12.47 -6.00
CA LYS A 87 -9.42 13.88 -5.87
C LYS A 87 -10.19 14.19 -4.58
N GLU A 88 -11.16 13.35 -4.23
CA GLU A 88 -12.05 13.57 -3.09
C GLU A 88 -11.44 13.16 -1.74
N LEU A 89 -10.72 12.02 -1.69
CA LEU A 89 -10.30 11.42 -0.41
C LEU A 89 -8.79 11.24 -0.25
N PHE A 90 -8.03 11.14 -1.35
CA PHE A 90 -6.62 10.76 -1.30
C PHE A 90 -5.73 11.63 -2.18
N GLN A 91 -5.79 12.94 -2.00
CA GLN A 91 -5.04 13.93 -2.81
C GLN A 91 -3.52 13.68 -2.79
N ASN A 92 -3.04 13.07 -1.70
CA ASN A 92 -1.63 12.79 -1.45
C ASN A 92 -1.18 11.37 -1.87
N ARG A 93 -2.10 10.51 -2.30
CA ARG A 93 -1.77 9.19 -2.85
C ARG A 93 -1.94 9.25 -4.36
N SER A 94 -1.08 8.55 -5.10
CA SER A 94 -1.24 8.39 -6.54
C SER A 94 -2.29 7.31 -6.86
N ILE A 95 -2.97 7.43 -8.01
CA ILE A 95 -3.92 6.41 -8.50
C ILE A 95 -3.33 5.00 -8.47
N SER A 96 -2.06 4.85 -8.85
CA SER A 96 -1.37 3.55 -8.84
C SER A 96 -1.29 2.95 -7.44
N GLN A 97 -1.14 3.77 -6.40
CA GLN A 97 -1.13 3.29 -5.01
C GLN A 97 -2.52 2.85 -4.56
N LEU A 98 -3.57 3.57 -4.96
CA LEU A 98 -4.96 3.18 -4.67
C LEU A 98 -5.28 1.82 -5.30
N LYS A 99 -4.93 1.66 -6.59
CA LYS A 99 -5.09 0.40 -7.34
C LYS A 99 -4.35 -0.76 -6.68
N ASN A 100 -3.07 -0.54 -6.35
CA ASN A 100 -2.25 -1.57 -5.71
C ASN A 100 -2.82 -1.95 -4.35
N LYS A 101 -3.23 -0.97 -3.54
CA LYS A 101 -3.78 -1.25 -2.22
C LYS A 101 -5.08 -2.06 -2.30
N TYR A 102 -5.99 -1.67 -3.17
CA TYR A 102 -7.23 -2.41 -3.41
C TYR A 102 -6.96 -3.86 -3.85
N ARG A 103 -6.01 -4.07 -4.76
CA ARG A 103 -5.58 -5.41 -5.19
C ARG A 103 -5.02 -6.24 -4.02
N THR A 104 -4.11 -5.67 -3.23
CA THR A 104 -3.50 -6.36 -2.08
C THR A 104 -4.55 -6.78 -1.07
N ILE A 105 -5.52 -5.91 -0.75
CA ILE A 105 -6.55 -6.24 0.24
C ILE A 105 -7.52 -7.28 -0.32
N ASN A 106 -7.96 -7.15 -1.57
CA ASN A 106 -8.84 -8.16 -2.18
C ASN A 106 -8.17 -9.53 -2.26
N GLN A 107 -6.86 -9.58 -2.54
CA GLN A 107 -6.11 -10.83 -2.55
C GLN A 107 -6.00 -11.42 -1.13
N LYS A 108 -5.81 -10.58 -0.11
CA LYS A 108 -5.83 -11.01 1.29
C LYS A 108 -7.19 -11.60 1.68
N ARG A 109 -8.30 -10.94 1.33
CA ARG A 109 -9.67 -11.43 1.60
C ARG A 109 -9.96 -12.74 0.88
N LYS A 110 -9.53 -12.89 -0.38
CA LYS A 110 -9.65 -14.16 -1.12
C LYS A 110 -8.87 -15.28 -0.44
N ASN A 111 -7.66 -14.98 0.06
CA ASN A 111 -6.83 -15.97 0.75
C ASN A 111 -7.36 -16.31 2.15
N GLU A 112 -7.95 -15.34 2.86
CA GLU A 112 -8.63 -15.55 4.15
C GLU A 112 -9.87 -16.43 3.95
N ASN A 113 -10.73 -16.10 2.99
CA ASN A 113 -11.87 -16.95 2.62
C ASN A 113 -11.44 -18.37 2.17
N LYS A 114 -10.28 -18.49 1.51
CA LYS A 114 -9.72 -19.79 1.11
C LYS A 114 -9.13 -20.55 2.30
N CYS A 115 -8.56 -19.86 3.29
CA CYS A 115 -8.06 -20.47 4.52
C CYS A 115 -9.23 -20.96 5.39
N ASP A 116 -10.28 -20.15 5.54
CA ASP A 116 -11.47 -20.51 6.31
C ASP A 116 -12.21 -21.68 5.66
N TYR A 117 -12.35 -21.69 4.33
CA TYR A 117 -12.88 -22.83 3.57
C TYR A 117 -12.03 -24.11 3.73
N VAL A 118 -10.70 -23.99 3.73
CA VAL A 118 -9.78 -25.13 3.94
C VAL A 118 -9.82 -25.64 5.39
N GLN A 119 -10.05 -24.78 6.38
CA GLN A 119 -10.23 -25.21 7.79
C GLN A 119 -11.58 -25.92 7.99
N GLU A 120 -12.62 -25.46 7.31
CA GLU A 120 -13.95 -26.08 7.35
C GLU A 120 -13.95 -27.45 6.64
N ILE A 121 -13.25 -27.61 5.52
CA ILE A 121 -13.04 -28.91 4.85
C ILE A 121 -12.20 -29.87 5.70
N LYS A 122 -11.14 -29.40 6.37
CA LYS A 122 -10.32 -30.25 7.26
C LYS A 122 -11.09 -30.72 8.50
N SER A 123 -12.02 -29.91 8.99
CA SER A 123 -12.89 -30.26 10.12
C SER A 123 -13.98 -31.26 9.71
N ASN A 124 -14.42 -31.24 8.44
CA ASN A 124 -15.42 -32.17 7.90
C ASN A 124 -14.83 -33.46 7.29
N THR A 125 -13.53 -33.52 6.98
CA THR A 125 -12.90 -34.71 6.37
C THR A 125 -12.29 -35.63 7.45
N ASN A 126 -13.15 -36.14 8.33
CA ASN A 126 -12.87 -37.38 9.07
C ASN A 126 -13.62 -38.59 8.47
N ASN A 127 -14.30 -38.45 7.33
CA ASN A 127 -14.87 -39.59 6.61
C ASN A 127 -14.83 -39.39 5.09
N GLY A 128 -13.98 -40.16 4.40
CA GLY A 128 -14.24 -40.71 3.06
C GLY A 128 -14.23 -39.79 1.84
N THR A 129 -13.30 -40.06 0.92
CA THR A 129 -13.24 -39.73 -0.53
C THR A 129 -14.57 -39.50 -1.25
N THR A 130 -14.64 -38.47 -2.13
CA THR A 130 -14.99 -38.53 -3.59
C THR A 130 -14.89 -37.12 -4.23
N GLU A 131 -14.55 -37.08 -5.52
CA GLU A 131 -14.34 -35.92 -6.41
C GLU A 131 -15.60 -35.07 -6.71
N MET A 132 -15.37 -33.87 -7.31
CA MET A 132 -16.31 -32.95 -8.03
C MET A 132 -17.24 -32.08 -7.13
N ASP A 133 -17.56 -30.78 -7.36
CA ASP A 133 -17.49 -29.82 -8.48
C ASP A 133 -17.37 -28.37 -7.91
N GLU A 134 -16.76 -27.43 -8.66
CA GLU A 134 -16.81 -25.97 -8.35
C GLU A 134 -18.15 -25.35 -8.78
N PRO A 135 -18.84 -24.55 -7.94
CA PRO A 135 -19.93 -23.70 -8.40
C PRO A 135 -19.42 -22.30 -8.75
N ASP A 136 -19.39 -22.02 -10.05
CA ASP A 136 -19.24 -20.70 -10.67
C ASP A 136 -20.58 -19.95 -10.60
N ASN A 137 -20.79 -19.08 -9.62
CA ASN A 137 -21.89 -18.12 -9.69
C ASN A 137 -21.58 -16.80 -8.98
N GLN A 138 -21.54 -15.72 -9.77
CA GLN A 138 -21.15 -14.36 -9.39
C GLN A 138 -22.17 -13.66 -8.47
N ASP A 139 -23.40 -14.16 -8.37
CA ASP A 139 -24.49 -13.51 -7.62
C ASP A 139 -24.40 -13.71 -6.10
N ASP A 140 -23.75 -14.76 -5.62
CA ASP A 140 -23.70 -15.06 -4.17
C ASP A 140 -22.76 -14.12 -3.38
N ILE A 141 -21.76 -13.54 -4.05
CA ILE A 141 -20.80 -12.62 -3.41
C ILE A 141 -21.48 -11.32 -2.99
N VAL A 142 -22.46 -10.84 -3.77
CA VAL A 142 -23.20 -9.61 -3.43
C VAL A 142 -24.13 -9.85 -2.25
N GLN A 143 -24.69 -11.05 -2.13
CA GLN A 143 -25.56 -11.47 -1.01
C GLN A 143 -24.77 -11.56 0.31
N ILE A 144 -23.53 -12.06 0.26
CA ILE A 144 -22.64 -12.19 1.44
C ILE A 144 -22.22 -10.81 1.97
N LEU A 145 -21.96 -9.84 1.10
CA LEU A 145 -21.53 -8.49 1.50
C LEU A 145 -22.64 -7.66 2.17
N LYS A 146 -23.92 -7.99 1.93
CA LYS A 146 -25.06 -7.32 2.59
C LYS A 146 -25.33 -7.79 4.03
N LYS A 147 -24.75 -8.91 4.46
CA LYS A 147 -24.98 -9.49 5.80
C LYS A 147 -23.97 -9.06 6.87
N ILE A 148 -22.93 -8.31 6.50
CA ILE A 148 -21.84 -7.89 7.40
C ILE A 148 -21.93 -6.38 7.74
N LEU A 149 -23.00 -5.70 7.32
CA LEU A 149 -23.39 -4.36 7.77
C LEU A 149 -24.63 -4.48 8.67
#